data_AF-A0A8H5F2A5-F1
#
_entry.id   AF-A0A8H5F2A5-F1
#
_cell.length_a   1.000
_cell.length_b   1.000
_cell.length_c   1.000
_cell.angle_alpha   90.00
_cell.angle_beta   90.00
_cell.angle_gamma   90.00
#
_symmetry.space_group_name_H-M   'P 1'
#
loop_
_entity.id
_entity.type
_entity.pdbx_description
1 polymer ?
#
loop_
_entity_poly.entity_id
_entity_poly.type
_entity_poly.pdbx_seq_one_letter_code
_entity_poly.pdbx_strand_id
1 'polypeptide(L)'
;MSLARRAALRASRTKPVFTTVQTRAGSSSAHDDHHHEADTAQYPPESFATPFWRNVLLLSIGTVLAVKYAPEANEDAYLTRWIAMYKPSADTWLERNAMHTANQREKASETQLVQDAMKPAVHRFRYPQSMTQASPFVIGVGQDVDMASVVPKQNHDNAFASS
;
A
#
# COMPACT_ATOMS: atom_id res chain seq x y z
N MET A 1 -14.64 39.43 24.09
CA MET A 1 -15.95 38.76 24.00
C MET A 1 -16.41 38.75 22.55
N SER A 2 -16.11 37.69 21.79
CA SER A 2 -16.97 37.15 20.71
C SER A 2 -16.17 36.07 19.97
N LEU A 3 -16.17 34.87 20.55
CA LEU A 3 -15.81 33.61 19.91
C LEU A 3 -17.12 33.00 19.42
N ALA A 4 -17.47 33.14 18.15
CA ALA A 4 -18.52 32.31 17.56
C ALA A 4 -18.49 32.36 16.03
N ARG A 5 -18.62 31.15 15.45
CA ARG A 5 -18.94 30.86 14.04
C ARG A 5 -17.76 30.85 13.06
N ARG A 6 -17.01 29.75 13.10
CA ARG A 6 -16.50 29.10 11.89
C ARG A 6 -16.41 27.58 12.12
N ALA A 7 -17.58 26.96 12.11
CA ALA A 7 -17.75 25.51 12.02
C ALA A 7 -18.60 25.22 10.76
N ALA A 8 -18.35 24.07 10.14
CA ALA A 8 -18.80 23.61 8.81
C ALA A 8 -17.94 24.21 7.67
N LEU A 9 -17.17 23.45 6.90
CA LEU A 9 -17.48 22.17 6.26
C LEU A 9 -16.21 21.32 6.14
N ARG A 10 -16.05 20.28 6.97
CA ARG A 10 -15.19 19.14 6.61
C ARG A 10 -16.02 18.24 5.71
N ALA A 11 -15.98 18.49 4.41
CA ALA A 11 -16.43 17.52 3.43
C ALA A 11 -15.47 16.32 3.47
N SER A 12 -15.95 15.22 4.03
CA SER A 12 -15.31 13.91 3.96
C SER A 12 -15.19 13.50 2.49
N ARG A 13 -14.01 13.69 1.91
CA ARG A 13 -13.66 13.19 0.58
C ARG A 13 -13.47 11.68 0.68
N THR A 14 -14.57 10.93 0.64
CA THR A 14 -14.56 9.47 0.50
C THR A 14 -13.93 9.15 -0.86
N LYS A 15 -12.73 8.56 -0.83
CA LYS A 15 -12.13 8.01 -2.05
C LYS A 15 -12.97 6.79 -2.44
N PRO A 16 -13.46 6.68 -3.69
CA PRO A 16 -14.11 5.46 -4.13
C PRO A 16 -13.06 4.33 -4.10
N VAL A 17 -13.26 3.37 -3.22
CA VAL A 17 -12.55 2.09 -3.26
C VAL A 17 -13.15 1.33 -4.44
N PHE A 18 -12.43 1.25 -5.55
CA PHE A 18 -12.78 0.33 -6.62
C PHE A 18 -12.54 -1.09 -6.12
N THR A 19 -13.57 -1.74 -5.58
CA THR A 19 -13.56 -3.17 -5.36
C THR A 19 -13.73 -3.85 -6.72
N THR A 20 -12.64 -4.34 -7.30
CA THR A 20 -12.72 -5.29 -8.41
C THR A 20 -13.39 -6.55 -7.88
N VAL A 21 -14.68 -6.72 -8.18
CA VAL A 21 -15.41 -7.96 -7.89
C VAL A 21 -14.80 -9.04 -8.79
N GLN A 22 -13.87 -9.81 -8.24
CA GLN A 22 -13.36 -11.02 -8.87
C GLN A 22 -14.48 -12.07 -8.80
N THR A 23 -15.22 -12.24 -9.90
CA THR A 23 -16.16 -13.35 -10.02
C THR A 23 -15.36 -14.64 -10.14
N ARG A 24 -15.49 -15.52 -9.15
CA ARG A 24 -15.05 -16.92 -9.28
C ARG A 24 -16.01 -17.60 -10.26
N ALA A 25 -15.57 -17.81 -11.50
CA ALA A 25 -16.21 -18.75 -12.41
C ALA A 25 -15.93 -20.18 -11.89
N GLY A 26 -16.77 -20.64 -10.95
CA GLY A 26 -16.81 -22.02 -10.51
C GLY A 26 -17.45 -22.90 -11.58
N SER A 27 -16.66 -23.84 -12.08
CA SER A 27 -16.93 -24.96 -12.99
C SER A 27 -18.38 -25.45 -13.15
N SER A 28 -18.87 -25.50 -14.40
CA SER A 28 -19.73 -26.58 -14.86
C SER A 28 -18.92 -27.51 -15.78
N SER A 29 -18.51 -28.66 -15.25
CA SER A 29 -18.02 -29.77 -16.07
C SER A 29 -19.23 -30.36 -16.80
N ALA A 30 -19.37 -30.01 -18.07
CA ALA A 30 -20.19 -30.72 -19.03
C ALA A 30 -19.21 -31.46 -19.95
N HIS A 31 -19.27 -32.79 -19.93
CA HIS A 31 -18.54 -33.62 -20.89
C HIS A 31 -19.31 -33.60 -22.20
N ASP A 32 -18.83 -32.82 -23.17
CA ASP A 32 -19.32 -32.85 -24.55
C ASP A 32 -18.36 -33.72 -25.38
N ASP A 33 -18.91 -34.68 -26.11
CA ASP A 33 -18.17 -35.63 -26.94
C ASP A 33 -17.50 -34.90 -28.11
N HIS A 34 -16.19 -34.65 -28.01
CA HIS A 34 -15.43 -34.00 -29.07
C HIS A 34 -15.12 -35.00 -30.20
N HIS A 35 -15.92 -34.93 -31.27
CA HIS A 35 -15.52 -35.42 -32.57
C HIS A 35 -14.22 -34.72 -33.00
N HIS A 36 -13.20 -35.50 -33.36
CA HIS A 36 -11.98 -35.00 -33.99
C HIS A 36 -12.30 -34.48 -35.41
N GLU A 37 -12.79 -33.25 -35.52
CA GLU A 37 -12.54 -32.50 -36.75
C GLU A 37 -11.04 -32.17 -36.79
N ALA A 38 -10.37 -32.61 -37.86
CA ALA A 38 -9.02 -32.18 -38.14
C ALA A 38 -9.04 -30.65 -38.25
N ASP A 39 -8.28 -29.98 -37.39
CA ASP A 39 -8.21 -28.53 -37.30
C ASP A 39 -7.72 -27.95 -38.64
N THR A 40 -8.66 -27.50 -39.47
CA THR A 40 -8.40 -26.84 -40.75
C THR A 40 -8.14 -25.34 -40.57
N ALA A 41 -8.01 -24.86 -39.33
CA ALA A 41 -7.66 -23.48 -39.03
C ALA A 41 -6.26 -23.18 -39.57
N GLN A 42 -6.23 -22.49 -40.71
CA GLN A 42 -5.00 -21.96 -41.27
C GLN A 42 -4.51 -20.81 -40.39
N TYR A 43 -3.62 -21.14 -39.45
CA TYR A 43 -2.98 -20.14 -38.61
C TYR A 43 -2.14 -19.19 -39.48
N PRO A 44 -2.33 -17.87 -39.35
CA PRO A 44 -1.47 -16.92 -40.05
C PRO A 44 -0.02 -17.14 -39.60
N PRO A 45 0.96 -17.14 -40.52
CA PRO A 45 2.34 -17.38 -40.16
C PRO A 45 2.80 -16.31 -39.16
N GLU A 46 3.16 -16.74 -37.95
CA GLU A 46 3.64 -15.83 -36.92
C GLU A 46 4.99 -15.25 -37.35
N SER A 47 5.01 -13.95 -37.61
CA SER A 47 6.19 -13.22 -38.06
C SER A 47 6.68 -12.28 -36.98
N PHE A 48 8.00 -12.12 -36.87
CA PHE A 48 8.63 -11.14 -35.98
C PHE A 48 8.40 -9.68 -36.44
N ALA A 49 7.68 -9.47 -37.54
CA ALA A 49 7.29 -8.15 -38.05
C ALA A 49 5.90 -7.68 -37.61
N THR A 50 5.28 -8.32 -36.60
CA THR A 50 3.99 -7.83 -36.07
C THR A 50 4.12 -6.41 -35.48
N PRO A 51 3.03 -5.64 -35.42
CA PRO A 51 3.05 -4.28 -34.86
C PRO A 51 3.63 -4.22 -33.45
N PHE A 52 3.46 -5.28 -32.65
CA PHE A 52 4.06 -5.41 -31.32
C PHE A 52 5.59 -5.40 -31.39
N TRP A 53 6.20 -6.31 -32.15
CA TRP A 53 7.66 -6.41 -32.26
C TRP A 53 8.30 -5.19 -32.93
N ARG A 54 7.61 -4.60 -33.91
CA ARG A 54 8.03 -3.31 -34.50
C ARG A 54 8.10 -2.22 -33.44
N ASN A 55 7.07 -2.08 -32.60
CA ASN A 55 7.05 -1.05 -31.57
C ASN A 55 8.12 -1.30 -30.49
N VAL A 56 8.35 -2.57 -30.11
CA VAL A 56 9.45 -2.95 -29.19
C VAL A 56 10.81 -2.60 -29.79
N LEU A 57 11.04 -2.89 -31.07
CA LEU A 57 12.28 -2.55 -31.75
C LEU A 57 12.48 -1.03 -31.81
N LEU A 58 11.46 -0.27 -32.20
CA LEU A 58 11.51 1.19 -32.23
C LEU A 58 11.79 1.79 -30.85
N LEU A 59 11.15 1.26 -29.80
CA LEU A 59 11.39 1.69 -28.43
C LEU A 59 12.83 1.39 -28.02
N SER A 60 13.35 0.19 -28.32
CA SER A 60 14.73 -0.19 -28.01
C SER A 60 15.76 0.71 -28.70
N ILE A 61 15.57 1.01 -29.99
CA ILE A 61 16.44 1.90 -30.75
C ILE A 61 16.34 3.32 -30.19
N GLY A 62 15.12 3.78 -29.90
CA GLY A 62 14.86 5.07 -29.27
C GLY A 62 15.58 5.21 -27.93
N THR A 63 15.54 4.18 -27.08
CA THR A 63 16.24 4.16 -25.80
C THR A 63 17.76 4.21 -25.97
N VAL A 64 18.33 3.43 -26.89
CA VAL A 64 19.78 3.44 -27.14
C VAL A 64 20.24 4.81 -27.65
N LEU A 65 19.50 5.41 -28.58
CA LEU A 65 19.78 6.76 -29.07
C LEU A 65 19.65 7.79 -27.94
N ALA A 66 18.62 7.68 -27.11
CA ALA A 66 18.43 8.56 -25.97
C ALA A 66 19.59 8.47 -24.97
N VAL A 67 20.13 7.28 -24.68
CA VAL A 67 21.27 7.11 -23.78
C VAL A 67 22.57 7.61 -24.42
N LYS A 68 22.80 7.31 -25.70
CA LYS A 68 24.05 7.70 -26.39
C LYS A 68 24.14 9.20 -26.65
N TYR A 69 23.02 9.84 -26.96
CA TYR A 69 22.93 11.26 -27.23
C TYR A 69 22.33 12.04 -26.05
N ALA A 70 22.22 11.40 -24.88
CA ALA A 70 21.90 12.12 -23.66
C ALA A 70 22.99 13.18 -23.47
N PRO A 71 22.65 14.48 -23.43
CA PRO A 71 23.62 15.49 -23.05
C PRO A 71 24.14 15.13 -21.66
N GLU A 72 25.41 15.42 -21.38
CA GLU A 72 25.95 15.34 -20.02
C GLU A 72 24.98 16.04 -19.06
N ALA A 73 24.87 15.54 -17.83
CA ALA A 73 23.97 16.05 -16.80
C ALA A 73 24.39 17.45 -16.34
N ASN A 74 24.39 18.39 -17.27
CA ASN A 74 24.63 19.79 -17.08
C ASN A 74 23.26 20.46 -16.95
N GLU A 75 23.17 21.42 -16.05
CA GLU A 75 21.92 22.05 -15.63
C GLU A 75 21.20 22.79 -16.78
N ASP A 76 21.91 22.98 -17.91
CA ASP A 76 21.46 23.71 -19.09
C ASP A 76 20.90 22.83 -20.22
N ALA A 77 20.78 21.51 -20.00
CA ALA A 77 20.10 20.64 -20.96
C ALA A 77 18.64 21.10 -21.16
N TYR A 78 18.22 21.31 -22.41
CA TYR A 78 16.89 21.84 -22.75
C TYR A 78 15.74 21.12 -22.03
N LEU A 79 15.83 19.80 -21.95
CA LEU A 79 14.83 18.96 -21.28
C LEU A 79 14.82 19.19 -19.76
N THR A 80 15.99 19.28 -19.13
CA THR A 80 16.12 19.59 -17.70
C THR A 80 15.54 20.96 -17.38
N ARG A 81 15.82 21.97 -18.21
CA ARG A 81 15.24 23.31 -18.08
C ARG A 81 13.71 23.31 -18.23
N TRP A 82 13.20 22.55 -19.21
CA TRP A 82 11.75 22.40 -19.41
C TRP A 82 11.09 21.73 -18.20
N ILE A 83 11.67 20.65 -17.67
CA ILE A 83 11.20 19.98 -16.46
C ILE A 83 11.27 20.94 -15.26
N ALA A 84 12.36 21.70 -15.12
CA ALA A 84 12.55 22.65 -14.03
C ALA A 84 11.49 23.76 -14.04
N MET A 85 11.00 24.18 -15.21
CA MET A 85 9.93 25.19 -15.33
C MET A 85 8.62 24.74 -14.69
N TYR A 86 8.31 23.44 -14.70
CA TYR A 86 7.08 22.89 -14.10
C TYR A 86 7.30 22.30 -12.72
N LYS A 87 8.55 22.13 -12.30
CA LYS A 87 8.89 21.57 -10.99
C LYS A 87 8.76 22.67 -9.91
N PRO A 88 8.05 22.42 -8.80
CA PRO A 88 8.05 23.33 -7.67
C PRO A 88 9.47 23.47 -7.08
N SER A 89 9.84 24.70 -6.66
CA SER A 89 11.17 25.00 -6.14
C SER A 89 11.49 24.17 -4.89
N ALA A 90 12.79 23.94 -4.65
CA ALA A 90 13.27 23.21 -3.48
C ALA A 90 12.78 23.83 -2.16
N ASP A 91 12.70 25.16 -2.10
CA ASP A 91 12.21 25.89 -0.92
C ASP A 91 10.76 25.54 -0.58
N THR A 92 9.90 25.39 -1.59
CA THR A 92 8.50 24.99 -1.33
C THR A 92 8.39 23.56 -0.80
N TRP A 93 9.33 22.67 -1.13
CA TRP A 93 9.39 21.34 -0.55
C TRP A 93 9.91 21.38 0.88
N LEU A 94 10.94 22.17 1.14
CA LEU A 94 11.48 22.37 2.47
C LEU A 94 10.41 22.94 3.41
N GLU A 95 9.69 23.97 2.98
CA GLU A 95 8.59 24.57 3.74
C GLU A 95 7.48 23.56 4.03
N ARG A 96 7.04 22.80 3.02
CA ARG A 96 6.02 21.74 3.21
C ARG A 96 6.48 20.66 4.17
N ASN A 97 7.74 20.23 4.09
CA ASN A 97 8.30 19.23 4.98
C ASN A 97 8.43 19.75 6.42
N ALA A 98 8.82 21.02 6.58
CA ALA A 98 8.87 21.68 7.89
C ALA A 98 7.47 21.77 8.51
N MET A 99 6.47 22.22 7.75
CA MET A 99 5.07 22.27 8.18
C MET A 99 4.53 20.88 8.52
N HIS A 100 4.86 19.85 7.74
CA HIS A 100 4.43 18.48 8.03
C HIS A 100 5.07 17.96 9.32
N THR A 101 6.35 18.22 9.53
CA THR A 101 7.10 17.82 10.73
C THR A 101 6.52 18.48 11.99
N ALA A 102 6.20 19.78 11.90
CA ALA A 102 5.55 20.52 12.98
C ALA A 102 4.17 19.92 13.31
N ASN A 103 3.32 19.71 12.30
CA ASN A 103 2.01 19.09 12.48
C ASN A 103 2.08 17.66 13.05
N GLN A 104 3.09 16.87 12.65
CA GLN A 104 3.30 15.53 13.20
C GLN A 104 3.70 15.56 14.67
N ARG A 105 4.56 16.51 15.05
CA ARG A 105 4.97 16.71 16.43
C ARG A 105 3.77 17.05 17.32
N GLU A 106 2.93 17.98 16.89
CA GLU A 106 1.72 18.35 17.63
C GLU A 106 0.76 17.16 17.78
N LYS A 107 0.47 16.44 16.70
CA LYS A 107 -0.38 15.25 16.74
C LYS A 107 0.15 14.15 17.66
N ALA A 108 1.46 13.93 17.64
CA ALA A 108 2.09 12.95 18.53
C ALA A 108 1.90 13.34 20.00
N SER A 109 2.09 14.63 20.33
CA SER A 109 1.90 15.14 21.69
C SER A 109 0.44 15.04 22.15
N GLU A 110 -0.52 15.35 21.27
CA GLU A 110 -1.95 15.22 21.57
C GLU A 110 -2.35 13.76 21.77
N THR A 111 -1.87 12.88 20.90
CA THR A 111 -2.13 11.43 21.01
C THR A 111 -1.57 10.88 22.31
N GLN A 112 -0.35 11.27 22.69
CA GLN A 112 0.25 10.87 23.96
C GLN A 112 -0.55 11.40 25.15
N LEU A 113 -0.98 12.66 25.13
CA LEU A 113 -1.81 13.23 26.20
C LEU A 113 -3.14 12.46 26.37
N VAL A 114 -3.79 12.11 25.26
CA VAL A 114 -5.04 11.34 25.29
C VAL A 114 -4.78 9.92 25.80
N GLN A 115 -3.68 9.28 25.38
CA GLN A 115 -3.30 7.95 25.84
C GLN A 115 -2.96 7.92 27.34
N ASP A 116 -2.25 8.93 27.83
CA ASP A 116 -1.89 9.05 29.25
C ASP A 116 -3.12 9.37 30.13
N ALA A 117 -4.09 10.12 29.59
CA ALA A 117 -5.34 10.42 30.29
C ALA A 117 -6.33 9.24 30.31
N MET A 118 -6.28 8.36 29.31
CA MET A 118 -7.13 7.18 29.23
C MET A 118 -6.50 6.00 29.97
N LYS A 119 -7.34 5.19 30.62
CA LYS A 119 -6.86 3.90 31.13
C LYS A 119 -6.45 3.02 29.93
N PRO A 120 -5.30 2.31 29.98
CA PRO A 120 -4.88 1.44 28.89
C PRO A 120 -5.98 0.41 28.57
N ALA A 121 -6.27 0.24 27.29
CA ALA A 121 -7.28 -0.71 26.83
C ALA A 121 -6.79 -2.15 27.10
N VAL A 122 -7.28 -2.74 28.19
CA VAL A 122 -6.97 -4.13 28.53
C VAL A 122 -7.93 -5.04 27.77
N HIS A 123 -7.43 -5.82 26.81
CA HIS A 123 -8.20 -6.91 26.22
C HIS A 123 -8.24 -8.10 27.18
N ARG A 124 -9.45 -8.51 27.58
CA ARG A 124 -9.64 -9.64 28.50
C ARG A 124 -9.85 -10.92 27.70
N PHE A 125 -8.83 -11.78 27.68
CA PHE A 125 -8.95 -13.11 27.09
C PHE A 125 -9.79 -14.03 27.99
N ARG A 126 -10.76 -14.73 27.41
CA ARG A 126 -11.48 -15.82 28.08
C ARG A 126 -10.61 -17.08 28.19
N TYR A 127 -9.72 -17.28 27.22
CA TYR A 127 -8.85 -18.44 27.11
C TYR A 127 -7.41 -17.99 26.90
N PRO A 128 -6.63 -17.77 27.98
CA PRO A 128 -5.25 -17.24 27.86
C PRO A 128 -4.27 -18.25 27.23
N GLN A 129 -4.60 -19.55 27.24
CA GLN A 129 -3.77 -20.59 26.66
C GLN A 129 -3.65 -20.50 25.12
N SER A 130 -4.55 -19.80 24.42
CA SER A 130 -4.40 -19.60 22.97
C SER A 130 -3.15 -18.81 22.59
N MET A 131 -2.55 -18.07 23.54
CA MET A 131 -1.35 -17.26 23.31
C MET A 131 -0.11 -18.12 23.04
N THR A 132 -0.09 -19.37 23.49
CA THR A 132 1.06 -20.29 23.33
C THR A 132 0.75 -21.50 22.44
N GLN A 133 -0.49 -21.64 21.95
CA GLN A 133 -0.97 -22.81 21.23
C GLN A 133 -0.61 -22.81 19.72
N ALA A 134 0.14 -21.82 19.24
CA ALA A 134 0.53 -21.75 17.84
C ALA A 134 1.51 -22.89 17.47
N SER A 135 1.30 -23.49 16.30
CA SER A 135 2.20 -24.53 15.78
C SER A 135 3.45 -23.88 15.18
N PRO A 136 4.68 -24.24 15.62
CA PRO A 136 5.90 -23.64 15.09
C PRO A 136 6.13 -23.85 13.59
N PHE A 137 5.45 -24.82 12.97
CA PHE A 137 5.72 -25.28 11.60
C PHE A 137 4.80 -24.70 10.52
N VAL A 138 3.76 -23.94 10.91
CA VAL A 138 2.74 -23.42 9.98
C VAL A 138 2.54 -21.92 10.19
N ILE A 139 3.61 -21.20 10.52
CA ILE A 139 3.57 -19.75 10.72
C ILE A 139 4.35 -19.10 9.57
N GLY A 140 3.71 -18.16 8.88
CA GLY A 140 4.39 -17.37 7.86
C GLY A 140 5.53 -16.54 8.45
N VAL A 141 6.57 -16.28 7.68
CA VAL A 141 7.69 -15.43 8.13
C VAL A 141 7.17 -14.07 8.61
N GLY A 142 7.59 -13.65 9.81
CA GLY A 142 7.18 -12.40 10.44
C GLY A 142 5.78 -12.38 11.06
N GLN A 143 5.07 -13.52 11.12
CA GLN A 143 3.77 -13.63 11.78
C GLN A 143 3.88 -14.11 13.24
N ASP A 144 5.02 -14.68 13.62
CA ASP A 144 5.29 -15.08 15.01
C ASP A 144 5.83 -13.90 15.82
N VAL A 145 5.45 -13.82 17.08
CA VAL A 145 5.89 -12.78 18.02
C VAL A 145 6.30 -13.47 19.32
N ASP A 146 7.45 -13.09 19.86
CA ASP A 146 7.92 -13.63 21.14
C ASP A 146 6.98 -13.21 22.28
N MET A 147 6.25 -14.18 22.83
CA MET A 147 5.29 -14.00 23.93
C MET A 147 5.86 -14.48 25.28
N ALA A 148 7.13 -14.87 25.37
CA ALA A 148 7.71 -15.47 26.59
C ALA A 148 7.67 -14.54 27.81
N SER A 149 7.66 -13.22 27.59
CA SER A 149 7.61 -12.20 28.64
C SER A 149 6.19 -11.78 29.03
N VAL A 150 5.15 -12.29 28.35
CA VAL A 150 3.77 -11.85 28.54
C VAL A 150 3.06 -12.75 29.56
N VAL A 151 2.71 -12.18 30.71
CA VAL A 151 1.95 -12.90 31.76
C VAL A 151 0.46 -12.57 31.63
N PRO A 152 -0.42 -13.53 31.28
CA PRO A 152 -1.85 -13.31 31.24
C PRO A 152 -2.42 -13.21 32.66
N LYS A 153 -3.04 -12.08 33.00
CA LYS A 153 -3.75 -11.89 34.28
C LYS A 153 -5.19 -12.41 34.19
N GLN A 154 -5.61 -13.24 35.15
CA GLN A 154 -6.98 -13.75 35.20
C GLN A 154 -7.86 -12.92 36.15
N ASN A 155 -9.18 -13.06 36.03
CA ASN A 155 -10.12 -12.29 36.87
C ASN A 155 -10.00 -12.61 38.36
N HIS A 156 -9.56 -13.82 38.74
CA HIS A 156 -9.39 -14.20 40.14
C HIS A 156 -8.18 -13.54 40.81
N ASP A 157 -7.17 -13.12 40.05
CA ASP A 157 -5.98 -12.42 40.57
C ASP A 157 -6.28 -10.98 40.99
N ASN A 158 -7.34 -10.39 40.44
CA ASN A 158 -7.72 -9.00 40.68
C ASN A 158 -8.57 -8.81 41.96
N ALA A 159 -9.07 -9.90 42.56
CA ALA A 159 -9.97 -9.85 43.72
C ALA A 159 -9.26 -9.54 45.04
N PHE A 160 -7.93 -9.73 45.11
CA PHE A 160 -7.12 -9.50 46.32
C PHE A 160 -6.49 -8.11 46.41
N ALA A 161 -6.62 -7.27 45.37
CA ALA A 161 -5.99 -5.95 45.31
C ALA A 161 -6.95 -4.79 45.65
N SER A 162 -8.21 -5.08 46.01
CA SER A 162 -9.25 -4.08 46.25
C SER A 162 -9.93 -4.19 47.63
N SER A 163 -9.27 -4.82 48.61
CA SER A 163 -9.71 -4.89 50.02
C SER A 163 -8.69 -4.28 50.94
#